data_AF-A0A962E763-F1
#
_entry.id   AF-A0A962E763-F1
#
_cell.length_a   1.000
_cell.length_b   1.000
_cell.length_c   1.000
_cell.angle_alpha   90.00
_cell.angle_beta   90.00
_cell.angle_gamma   90.00
#
_symmetry.space_group_name_H-M   'P 1'
#
loop_
_entity.id
_entity.type
_entity.pdbx_description
1 polymer ?
#
loop_
_entity_poly.entity_id
_entity_poly.type
_entity_poly.pdbx_seq_one_letter_code
_entity_poly.pdbx_strand_id
1 'polypeptide(L)'
;EGTRRQVNHWRSGFYHIAVGAGVPIFPVYFHYPEKRIGLLPLFYPTGDMQADLNALQQMYEPWRGRHGKPVAPAAADAAAKPAPEADAGSADRA
;
A
#
# COMPACT_ATOMS: atom_id res chain seq x y z
N GLU A 1 16.18 5.30 17.11
CA GLU A 1 16.36 5.70 15.70
C GLU A 1 15.96 4.54 14.81
N GLY A 2 15.01 4.72 13.91
CA GLY A 2 14.55 3.64 13.03
C GLY A 2 15.56 3.36 11.93
N THR A 3 16.27 2.23 12.00
CA THR A 3 17.03 1.72 10.87
C THR A 3 16.03 1.27 9.81
N ARG A 4 15.81 2.12 8.79
CA ARG A 4 15.05 1.71 7.60
C ARG A 4 15.87 0.65 6.87
N ARG A 5 15.77 -0.60 7.35
CA ARG A 5 16.37 -1.75 6.70
C ARG A 5 15.65 -1.94 5.37
N GLN A 6 16.42 -2.17 4.31
CA GLN A 6 15.88 -2.46 3.00
C GLN A 6 14.97 -3.69 3.10
N VAL A 7 13.75 -3.57 2.58
CA VAL A 7 12.78 -4.66 2.47
C VAL A 7 12.76 -5.13 1.02
N ASN A 8 12.75 -6.45 0.83
CA ASN A 8 12.74 -7.08 -0.50
C ASN A 8 11.32 -7.36 -1.01
N HIS A 9 10.31 -7.14 -0.17
CA HIS A 9 8.88 -7.24 -0.50
C HIS A 9 8.13 -5.98 -0.03
N TRP A 10 6.98 -5.73 -0.63
CA TRP A 10 6.06 -4.70 -0.17
C TRP A 10 5.52 -5.05 1.21
N ARG A 11 5.32 -4.05 2.07
CA ARG A 11 4.66 -4.24 3.37
C ARG A 11 3.16 -4.34 3.18
N SER A 12 2.50 -5.40 3.63
CA SER A 12 1.04 -5.59 3.44
C SER A 12 0.13 -4.78 4.36
N GLY A 13 0.66 -4.14 5.41
CA GLY A 13 -0.15 -3.47 6.44
C GLY A 13 -1.13 -2.41 5.92
N PHE A 14 -0.74 -1.65 4.89
CA PHE A 14 -1.62 -0.65 4.27
C PHE A 14 -2.86 -1.29 3.64
N TYR A 15 -2.69 -2.47 3.03
CA TYR A 15 -3.75 -3.19 2.35
C TYR A 15 -4.77 -3.74 3.36
N HIS A 16 -4.28 -4.31 4.47
CA HIS A 16 -5.14 -4.78 5.55
C HIS A 16 -5.98 -3.66 6.17
N ILE A 17 -5.39 -2.47 6.37
CA ILE A 17 -6.12 -1.30 6.86
C ILE A 17 -7.20 -0.88 5.85
N ALA A 18 -6.86 -0.82 4.56
CA ALA A 18 -7.79 -0.42 3.52
C ALA A 18 -8.99 -1.36 3.41
N VAL A 19 -8.75 -2.67 3.36
CA VAL A 19 -9.80 -3.70 3.32
C VAL A 19 -10.61 -3.69 4.61
N GLY A 20 -9.96 -3.65 5.77
CA GLY A 20 -10.64 -3.68 7.08
C GLY A 20 -11.51 -2.46 7.35
N ALA A 21 -11.14 -1.29 6.80
CA ALA A 21 -11.92 -0.06 6.92
C ALA A 21 -12.86 0.19 5.73
N GLY A 22 -12.82 -0.63 4.68
CA GLY A 22 -13.62 -0.42 3.46
C GLY A 22 -13.28 0.86 2.70
N VAL A 23 -12.02 1.31 2.75
CA VAL A 23 -11.57 2.57 2.13
C VAL A 23 -10.69 2.30 0.89
N PRO A 24 -10.74 3.18 -0.13
CA PRO A 24 -9.85 3.05 -1.28
C PRO A 24 -8.40 3.38 -0.93
N ILE A 25 -7.47 2.85 -1.71
CA ILE A 25 -6.05 3.15 -1.65
C ILE A 25 -5.75 4.22 -2.69
N PHE A 26 -5.06 5.29 -2.29
CA PHE A 26 -4.62 6.34 -3.22
C PHE A 26 -3.13 6.21 -3.52
N PRO A 27 -2.73 5.63 -4.68
CA PRO A 27 -1.34 5.34 -4.95
C PRO A 27 -0.61 6.60 -5.49
N VAL A 28 0.64 6.79 -5.06
CA VAL A 28 1.46 7.95 -5.42
C VAL A 28 2.84 7.47 -5.85
N TYR A 29 3.37 8.01 -6.94
CA TYR A 29 4.71 7.68 -7.43
C TYR A 29 5.65 8.88 -7.44
N PHE A 30 6.93 8.58 -7.33
CA PHE A 30 8.03 9.53 -7.55
C PHE A 30 8.82 9.09 -8.78
N HIS A 31 8.70 9.86 -9.87
CA HIS A 31 9.44 9.60 -11.10
C HIS A 31 10.72 10.42 -11.13
N TYR A 32 11.83 9.78 -10.76
CA TYR A 32 13.12 10.46 -10.61
C TYR A 32 13.75 10.95 -11.92
N PRO A 33 13.64 10.25 -13.07
CA PRO A 33 14.19 10.75 -14.32
C PRO A 33 13.71 12.16 -14.68
N GLU A 34 12.44 12.47 -14.41
CA GLU A 34 11.82 13.76 -14.71
C GLU A 34 11.59 14.63 -13.47
N LYS A 35 11.96 14.14 -12.28
CA LYS A 35 11.71 14.79 -10.98
C LYS A 35 10.24 15.16 -10.76
N ARG A 36 9.32 14.26 -11.14
CA ARG A 36 7.87 14.46 -11.01
C ARG A 36 7.29 13.58 -9.92
N ILE A 37 6.23 14.08 -9.30
CA ILE A 37 5.35 13.32 -8.43
C ILE A 37 4.02 13.21 -9.15
N GLY A 38 3.44 12.02 -9.15
CA GLY A 38 2.14 11.80 -9.76
C GLY A 38 1.23 10.96 -8.89
N LEU A 39 -0.05 11.18 -9.09
CA LEU A 39 -1.14 10.48 -8.44
C LEU A 39 -1.68 9.46 -9.43
N LEU A 40 -1.88 8.23 -8.98
CA LEU A 40 -2.52 7.19 -9.77
C LEU A 40 -4.02 7.15 -9.46
N PRO A 41 -4.85 6.54 -10.32
CA PRO A 41 -6.26 6.34 -10.04
C PRO A 41 -6.49 5.70 -8.66
N LEU A 42 -7.58 6.06 -8.00
CA LEU A 42 -8.00 5.39 -6.77
C LEU A 42 -8.15 3.90 -7.03
N PHE A 43 -7.55 3.11 -6.17
CA PHE A 43 -7.61 1.66 -6.22
C PHE A 43 -8.59 1.19 -5.15
N TYR A 44 -9.62 0.44 -5.56
CA TYR A 44 -10.62 -0.12 -4.66
C TYR A 44 -10.29 -1.59 -4.42
N PRO A 45 -9.82 -1.97 -3.21
CA PRO A 45 -9.51 -3.37 -2.92
C PRO A 45 -10.72 -4.28 -3.09
N THR A 46 -10.50 -5.43 -3.71
CA THR A 46 -11.50 -6.50 -3.90
C THR A 46 -11.53 -7.46 -2.72
N GLY A 47 -10.45 -7.50 -1.93
CA GLY A 47 -10.25 -8.46 -0.85
C GLY A 47 -9.33 -9.62 -1.25
N ASP A 48 -9.13 -9.88 -2.55
CA ASP A 48 -8.08 -10.78 -3.03
C ASP A 48 -6.73 -10.04 -3.01
N MET A 49 -6.01 -10.19 -1.90
CA MET A 49 -4.74 -9.51 -1.70
C MET A 49 -3.72 -9.81 -2.81
N GLN A 50 -3.66 -11.04 -3.30
CA GLN A 50 -2.66 -11.41 -4.29
C GLN A 50 -2.97 -10.74 -5.63
N ALA A 51 -4.23 -10.76 -6.06
CA ALA A 51 -4.67 -10.10 -7.28
C ALA A 51 -4.52 -8.57 -7.17
N ASP A 52 -4.95 -8.00 -6.04
CA ASP A 52 -4.95 -6.55 -5.82
C ASP A 52 -3.54 -5.97 -5.76
N LEU A 53 -2.61 -6.64 -5.06
CA LEU A 53 -1.21 -6.19 -5.00
C LEU A 53 -0.52 -6.31 -6.36
N ASN A 54 -0.84 -7.34 -7.14
CA ASN A 54 -0.32 -7.47 -8.51
C ASN A 54 -0.86 -6.35 -9.40
N ALA A 55 -2.16 -6.02 -9.30
CA ALA A 55 -2.76 -4.92 -10.05
C ALA A 55 -2.14 -3.56 -9.65
N LEU A 56 -1.98 -3.31 -8.35
CA LEU A 56 -1.29 -2.12 -7.84
C LEU A 56 0.13 -2.01 -8.39
N GLN A 57 0.89 -3.11 -8.41
CA GLN A 57 2.26 -3.12 -8.95
C GLN A 57 2.31 -2.78 -10.44
N GLN A 58 1.38 -3.30 -11.23
CA GLN A 58 1.30 -2.99 -12.66
C GLN A 58 1.10 -1.49 -12.92
N MET A 59 0.38 -0.79 -12.03
CA MET A 59 0.23 0.68 -12.12
C MET A 59 1.55 1.43 -11.92
N TYR A 60 2.53 0.80 -11.26
CA TYR A 60 3.86 1.38 -11.02
C TYR A 60 4.88 1.09 -12.12
N GLU A 61 4.64 0.11 -12.99
CA GLU A 61 5.59 -0.34 -14.03
C GLU A 61 6.16 0.79 -14.91
N PRO A 62 5.37 1.80 -15.34
CA PRO A 62 5.90 2.89 -16.16
C PRO A 62 6.85 3.85 -15.40
N TRP A 63 6.86 3.80 -14.06
CA TRP A 63 7.51 4.81 -13.23
C TRP A 63 8.80 4.31 -12.59
N ARG A 64 9.85 5.14 -12.69
CA ARG A 64 11.18 4.81 -12.18
C ARG A 64 11.48 5.58 -10.90
N GLY A 65 11.52 4.84 -9.78
CA GLY A 65 12.00 5.33 -8.50
C GLY A 65 13.52 5.49 -8.46
N ARG A 66 14.03 6.23 -7.46
CA ARG A 66 15.47 6.56 -7.32
C ARG A 66 16.41 5.36 -7.38
N HIS A 67 16.02 4.26 -6.75
CA HIS A 67 16.87 3.09 -6.55
C HIS A 67 16.52 1.88 -7.43
N GLY A 68 15.66 2.07 -8.44
CA GLY A 68 15.51 1.22 -9.64
C GLY A 68 15.22 -0.28 -9.47
N LYS A 69 15.23 -0.83 -8.26
CA LYS A 69 15.02 -2.25 -8.00
C LYS A 69 13.53 -2.50 -7.79
N PRO A 70 12.88 -3.30 -8.64
CA PRO A 70 11.53 -3.78 -8.38
C PRO A 70 11.53 -4.53 -7.05
N VAL A 71 10.51 -4.27 -6.23
CA VAL A 71 10.30 -4.94 -4.95
C VAL A 71 9.14 -5.92 -5.13
N ALA A 72 9.30 -7.16 -4.68
CA ALA A 72 8.29 -8.21 -4.86
C ALA A 72 6.97 -7.88 -4.14
N PRO A 73 5.82 -8.41 -4.60
CA PRO A 73 4.52 -8.19 -3.94
C PRO A 73 4.49 -8.76 -2.53
N ALA A 74 3.61 -8.21 -1.68
CA ALA A 74 3.59 -8.42 -0.23
C ALA A 74 3.18 -9.82 0.24
N ALA A 75 2.93 -10.77 -0.67
CA ALA A 75 2.58 -12.16 -0.32
C ALA A 75 3.64 -12.89 0.53
N ALA A 76 4.79 -12.26 0.77
CA ALA A 76 5.88 -12.74 1.61
C ALA A 76 5.83 -12.25 3.08
N ASP A 77 4.92 -11.36 3.47
CA ASP A 77 4.79 -10.88 4.86
C ASP A 77 3.94 -11.85 5.73
N ALA A 78 4.46 -13.04 6.01
CA ALA A 78 3.93 -13.89 7.07
C ALA A 78 4.35 -13.35 8.45
N ALA A 79 3.84 -12.19 8.86
CA ALA A 79 3.76 -11.68 10.25
C ALA A 79 3.31 -10.20 10.30
N ALA A 80 2.07 -9.90 9.89
CA ALA A 80 1.46 -8.60 10.21
C ALA A 80 0.62 -8.76 11.50
N LYS A 81 1.07 -8.11 12.58
CA LYS A 81 0.33 -7.96 13.84
C LYS A 81 -1.07 -7.38 13.51
N PRO A 82 -2.17 -7.93 14.06
CA PRO A 82 -3.51 -7.49 13.70
C PRO A 82 -3.65 -5.98 13.95
N ALA A 83 -4.32 -5.29 13.00
CA ALA A 83 -4.65 -3.89 13.12
C ALA A 83 -5.37 -3.64 14.47
N PRO A 84 -5.12 -2.53 15.17
CA PRO A 84 -5.94 -2.16 16.30
C PRO A 84 -7.39 -2.02 15.81
N GLU A 85 -8.32 -2.73 16.46
CA GLU A 85 -9.75 -2.60 16.22
C GLU A 85 -10.10 -1.11 16.26
N ALA A 86 -10.65 -0.61 15.15
CA ALA A 86 -11.21 0.72 15.10
C ALA A 86 -12.43 0.70 16.04
N ASP A 87 -12.29 1.32 17.20
CA ASP A 87 -13.39 1.63 18.10
C ASP A 87 -14.41 2.49 17.34
N ALA A 88 -15.46 1.84 16.83
CA ALA A 88 -16.67 2.50 16.37
C ALA A 88 -17.45 3.00 17.61
N GLY A 89 -16.85 3.95 18.32
CA GLY A 89 -17.41 4.59 19.49
C GLY A 89 -18.38 5.72 19.11
N SER A 90 -19.65 5.35 18.97
CA SER A 90 -20.84 6.13 19.35
C SER A 90 -20.92 7.60 18.90
N ALA A 91 -21.54 7.82 17.74
CA ALA A 91 -22.24 9.07 17.45
C ALA A 91 -23.56 9.08 18.23
N ASP A 92 -23.54 9.55 19.48
CA ASP A 92 -24.75 9.98 20.18
C ASP A 92 -24.40 11.05 21.22
N ARG A 93 -24.56 12.32 20.82
CA ARG A 93 -24.89 13.45 21.68
C ARG A 93 -25.48 14.58 20.83
N ALA A 94 -26.81 14.68 20.85
CA ALA A 94 -27.56 15.93 20.75
C ALA A 94 -28.84 15.80 21.58
#